data_AF-X1MIZ7-F1
#
_entry.id   AF-X1MIZ7-F1
#
_cell.length_a   1.000
_cell.length_b   1.000
_cell.length_c   1.000
_cell.angle_alpha   90.00
_cell.angle_beta   90.00
_cell.angle_gamma   90.00
#
_symmetry.space_group_name_H-M   'P 1'
#
loop_
_entity.id
_entity.type
_entity.pdbx_description
1 polymer ?
#
loop_
_entity_poly.entity_id
_entity_poly.type
_entity_poly.pdbx_seq_one_letter_code
_entity_poly.pdbx_strand_id
1 'polypeptide(L)'
;EVLEHIPEDKSAVEELIRVLSKDGTIGISVPHYLTESICWRLSGDYYGFPGGHIRKYKTRELLDLVDSAGLSVYTIRHKHALHSFYWVLRCVFGVKKENAPIPFLYNKFLNWDLRTNHRFFRWLEDLLNHLCPKSVAIYARKKEYVPSE
;
A
#
# COMPACT_ATOMS: atom_id res chain seq x y z
N GLU A 1 3.41 4.07 -1.27
CA GLU A 1 3.80 3.02 -2.22
C GLU A 1 5.16 3.45 -2.81
N VAL A 2 6.21 3.42 -1.99
CA VAL A 2 7.59 3.84 -2.34
C VAL A 2 8.59 2.99 -1.55
N LEU A 3 8.36 2.79 -0.25
CA LEU A 3 9.26 2.04 0.65
C LEU A 3 9.51 0.59 0.18
N GLU A 4 8.60 0.00 -0.59
CA GLU A 4 8.71 -1.34 -1.16
C GLU A 4 9.71 -1.44 -2.31
N HIS A 5 10.21 -0.30 -2.79
CA HIS A 5 11.23 -0.18 -3.84
C HIS A 5 12.62 0.17 -3.28
N ILE A 6 12.72 0.57 -2.00
CA ILE A 6 13.97 1.05 -1.40
C ILE A 6 14.70 -0.13 -0.73
N PRO A 7 15.96 -0.44 -1.11
CA PRO A 7 16.73 -1.49 -0.45
C PRO A 7 17.02 -1.18 1.02
N GLU A 8 17.45 0.05 1.33
CA GLU A 8 17.73 0.57 2.67
C GLU A 8 16.51 1.34 3.25
N ASP A 9 15.36 0.67 3.34
CA ASP A 9 14.11 1.26 3.84
C ASP A 9 14.23 1.90 5.24
N LYS A 10 15.00 1.29 6.14
CA LYS A 10 15.26 1.82 7.47
C LYS A 10 15.90 3.21 7.41
N SER A 11 16.98 3.34 6.65
CA SER A 11 17.68 4.62 6.45
C SER A 11 16.76 5.66 5.79
N ALA A 12 15.90 5.24 4.86
CA ALA A 12 14.92 6.13 4.24
C ALA A 12 13.87 6.62 5.26
N VAL A 13 13.36 5.74 6.13
CA VAL A 13 12.43 6.11 7.20
C VAL A 13 13.09 7.06 8.20
N GLU A 14 14.33 6.79 8.60
CA GLU A 14 15.10 7.69 9.48
C GLU A 14 15.27 9.08 8.87
N GLU A 15 15.57 9.17 7.58
CA GLU A 15 15.71 10.45 6.87
C GLU A 15 14.39 11.21 6.77
N LEU A 16 13.27 10.51 6.52
CA LEU A 16 11.93 11.10 6.55
C LEU A 16 11.60 11.68 7.93
N ILE A 17 12.01 11.01 9.00
CA ILE A 17 11.80 11.47 10.37
C ILE A 17 12.73 12.63 10.73
N ARG A 18 13.97 12.63 10.22
CA ARG A 18 14.95 13.71 10.41
C ARG A 18 14.42 15.05 9.88
N VAL A 19 13.82 15.04 8.69
CA VAL A 19 13.25 16.25 8.05
C VAL A 19 11.86 16.62 8.59
N LEU A 20 11.20 15.69 9.30
CA LEU A 20 9.92 15.96 9.93
C LEU A 20 10.07 16.97 11.08
N SER A 21 9.19 17.96 11.12
CA SER A 21 9.12 18.94 12.22
C SER A 21 8.91 18.23 13.57
N LYS A 22 9.24 18.92 14.68
CA LYS A 22 9.20 18.34 16.03
C LYS A 22 7.83 17.72 16.37
N ASP A 23 6.74 18.35 15.95
CA ASP A 23 5.36 17.87 16.14
C ASP A 23 4.72 17.34 14.84
N GLY A 24 5.56 17.05 13.84
CA GLY A 24 5.11 16.69 12.52
C GLY A 24 4.43 15.33 12.49
N THR A 25 3.49 15.20 11.56
CA THR A 25 2.81 13.93 11.24
C THR A 25 3.24 13.43 9.88
N ILE A 26 3.34 12.11 9.74
CA ILE A 26 3.67 11.46 8.48
C ILE A 26 2.61 10.40 8.15
N GLY A 27 2.27 10.30 6.87
CA GLY A 27 1.47 9.21 6.32
C GLY A 27 2.36 8.31 5.46
N ILE A 28 2.38 7.01 5.76
CA ILE A 28 3.16 6.02 5.01
C ILE A 28 2.19 4.99 4.48
N SER A 29 2.24 4.73 3.17
CA SER A 29 1.44 3.69 2.53
C SER A 29 2.33 2.66 1.84
N VAL A 30 1.94 1.39 1.91
CA VAL A 30 2.58 0.27 1.22
C VAL A 30 1.51 -0.69 0.67
N PRO A 31 1.82 -1.48 -0.37
CA PRO A 31 0.96 -2.56 -0.84
C PRO A 31 0.62 -3.52 0.31
N HIS A 32 -0.62 -3.98 0.36
CA HIS A 32 -1.06 -4.89 1.39
C HIS A 32 -0.50 -6.30 1.13
N TYR A 33 0.12 -6.88 2.17
CA TYR A 33 0.85 -8.15 2.09
C TYR A 33 0.09 -9.27 1.37
N LEU A 34 -1.21 -9.44 1.67
CA LEU A 34 -2.01 -10.52 1.11
C LEU A 34 -2.18 -10.36 -0.40
N THR A 35 -2.65 -9.20 -0.85
CA THR A 35 -2.85 -8.89 -2.27
C THR A 35 -1.54 -9.00 -3.03
N GLU A 36 -0.48 -8.42 -2.48
CA GLU A 36 0.84 -8.44 -3.09
C GLU A 36 1.38 -9.87 -3.23
N SER A 37 1.22 -10.69 -2.18
CA SER A 37 1.61 -12.10 -2.22
C SER A 37 0.82 -12.93 -3.24
N ILE A 38 -0.46 -12.62 -3.43
CA ILE A 38 -1.30 -13.26 -4.47
C ILE A 38 -0.76 -12.88 -5.84
N CYS A 39 -0.53 -11.59 -6.11
CA CYS A 39 -0.02 -11.14 -7.41
C CYS A 39 1.36 -11.74 -7.74
N TRP A 40 2.28 -11.78 -6.76
CA TRP A 40 3.60 -12.42 -6.93
C TRP A 40 3.48 -13.90 -7.28
N ARG A 41 2.54 -14.61 -6.65
CA ARG A 41 2.31 -16.03 -6.94
C ARG A 41 1.71 -16.25 -8.32
N LEU A 42 0.83 -15.35 -8.77
CA LEU A 42 0.11 -15.50 -10.04
C LEU A 42 0.96 -15.13 -11.26
N SER A 43 1.93 -14.24 -11.12
CA SER A 43 2.71 -13.74 -12.26
C SER A 43 4.15 -13.39 -11.88
N GLY A 44 5.11 -14.13 -12.42
CA GLY A 44 6.54 -13.78 -12.34
C GLY A 44 6.87 -12.42 -12.98
N ASP A 45 6.11 -12.01 -14.00
CA ASP A 45 6.25 -10.71 -14.65
C ASP A 45 5.77 -9.52 -13.79
N TYR A 46 5.12 -9.78 -12.64
CA TYR A 46 4.57 -8.74 -11.77
C TYR A 46 5.61 -8.18 -10.78
N TYR A 47 6.69 -8.91 -10.52
CA TYR A 47 7.69 -8.53 -9.53
C TYR A 47 9.12 -8.75 -10.05
N GLY A 48 10.12 -8.16 -9.39
CA GLY A 48 11.53 -8.40 -9.72
C GLY A 48 12.05 -7.76 -11.03
N PHE A 49 11.29 -6.85 -11.65
CA PHE A 49 11.79 -6.00 -12.73
C PHE A 49 12.45 -4.73 -12.19
N PRO A 50 13.39 -4.09 -12.93
CA PRO A 50 14.02 -2.85 -12.50
C PRO A 50 12.97 -1.77 -12.15
N GLY A 51 13.03 -1.26 -10.92
CA GLY A 51 12.05 -0.30 -10.40
C GLY A 51 10.74 -0.92 -9.87
N GLY A 52 10.59 -2.24 -9.88
CA GLY A 52 9.44 -2.96 -9.29
C GLY A 52 9.54 -3.10 -7.77
N HIS A 53 8.55 -3.77 -7.17
CA HIS A 53 8.57 -4.08 -5.73
C HIS A 53 9.66 -5.12 -5.44
N ILE A 54 10.56 -4.79 -4.53
CA ILE A 54 11.65 -5.67 -4.10
C ILE A 54 11.36 -6.35 -2.75
N ARG A 55 10.31 -5.92 -2.04
CA ARG A 55 9.87 -6.50 -0.76
C ARG A 55 8.36 -6.40 -0.57
N LYS A 56 7.86 -7.17 0.39
CA LYS A 56 6.48 -7.14 0.86
C LYS A 56 6.48 -6.78 2.34
N TYR A 57 5.72 -5.78 2.73
CA TYR A 57 5.57 -5.42 4.14
C TYR A 57 4.39 -6.16 4.75
N LYS A 58 4.61 -6.89 5.84
CA LYS A 58 3.51 -7.16 6.77
C LYS A 58 3.21 -5.89 7.56
N THR A 59 1.94 -5.66 7.89
CA THR A 59 1.54 -4.49 8.67
C THR A 59 2.34 -4.39 9.97
N ARG A 60 2.57 -5.50 10.68
CA ARG A 60 3.37 -5.53 11.91
C ARG A 60 4.83 -5.11 11.69
N GLU A 61 5.47 -5.62 10.64
CA GLU A 61 6.86 -5.27 10.29
C GLU A 61 6.99 -3.77 10.00
N LEU A 62 5.99 -3.19 9.31
CA LEU A 62 5.95 -1.75 9.06
C LEU A 62 5.76 -0.94 10.36
N LEU A 63 4.89 -1.40 11.27
CA LEU A 63 4.67 -0.75 12.55
C LEU A 63 5.93 -0.76 13.42
N ASP A 64 6.61 -1.91 13.51
CA ASP A 64 7.84 -2.06 14.28
C ASP A 64 8.98 -1.18 13.69
N LEU A 65 9.05 -1.08 12.36
CA LEU A 65 10.00 -0.20 11.66
C LEU A 65 9.81 1.27 12.02
N VAL A 66 8.58 1.78 11.96
CA VAL A 66 8.32 3.19 12.25
C VAL A 66 8.40 3.49 13.75
N ASP A 67 8.01 2.55 14.61
CA ASP A 67 8.07 2.72 16.06
C ASP A 67 9.52 2.82 16.56
N SER A 68 10.37 1.90 16.08
CA SER A 68 11.81 1.88 16.39
C SER A 68 12.55 3.10 15.84
N ALA A 69 12.06 3.72 14.76
CA ALA A 69 12.63 4.93 14.19
C ALA A 69 12.17 6.22 14.90
N GLY A 70 11.29 6.13 15.91
CA GLY A 70 10.87 7.28 16.72
C GLY A 70 9.51 7.87 16.33
N LEU A 71 8.63 7.11 15.67
CA LEU A 71 7.26 7.52 15.38
C LEU A 71 6.25 6.80 16.28
N SER A 72 5.19 7.50 16.68
CA SER A 72 4.03 6.92 17.37
C SER A 72 2.85 6.85 16.39
N VAL A 73 2.39 5.63 16.09
CA VAL A 73 1.28 5.38 15.16
C VAL A 73 -0.04 5.59 15.87
N TYR A 74 -0.91 6.44 15.31
CA TYR A 74 -2.23 6.73 15.90
C TYR A 74 -3.39 6.21 15.03
N THR A 75 -3.16 5.90 13.75
CA THR A 75 -4.22 5.31 12.92
C THR A 75 -3.64 4.44 11.81
N ILE A 76 -4.39 3.39 11.48
CA ILE A 76 -4.11 2.46 10.39
C ILE A 76 -5.37 2.37 9.54
N ARG A 77 -5.22 2.49 8.22
CA ARG A 77 -6.31 2.46 7.26
C ARG A 77 -6.00 1.45 6.17
N HIS A 78 -7.00 0.66 5.82
CA HIS A 78 -6.96 -0.25 4.68
C HIS A 78 -7.81 0.32 3.56
N LYS A 79 -7.29 0.34 2.33
CA LYS A 79 -7.96 1.03 1.22
C LYS A 79 -7.83 0.29 -0.13
N HIS A 80 -8.69 0.69 -1.04
CA HIS A 80 -8.68 0.36 -2.46
C HIS A 80 -8.88 -1.13 -2.79
N ALA A 81 -9.75 -1.84 -2.05
CA ALA A 81 -10.01 -3.26 -2.31
C ALA A 81 -10.49 -3.55 -3.75
N LEU A 82 -11.27 -2.68 -4.38
CA LEU A 82 -11.68 -2.91 -5.78
C LEU A 82 -10.49 -2.92 -6.74
N HIS A 83 -9.43 -2.17 -6.43
CA HIS A 83 -8.19 -2.16 -7.21
C HIS A 83 -7.33 -3.39 -6.95
N SER A 84 -7.46 -4.06 -5.80
CA SER A 84 -6.74 -5.32 -5.55
C SER A 84 -7.21 -6.40 -6.53
N PHE A 85 -8.52 -6.50 -6.77
CA PHE A 85 -9.08 -7.41 -7.77
C PHE A 85 -8.61 -7.10 -9.18
N TYR A 86 -8.50 -5.82 -9.54
CA TYR A 86 -7.95 -5.44 -10.85
C TYR A 86 -6.53 -5.96 -11.06
N TRP A 87 -5.66 -5.84 -10.06
CA TRP A 87 -4.29 -6.35 -10.14
C TRP A 87 -4.23 -7.87 -10.19
N VAL A 88 -5.09 -8.56 -9.46
CA VAL A 88 -5.23 -10.02 -9.57
C VAL A 88 -5.65 -10.42 -10.99
N LEU A 89 -6.64 -9.73 -11.57
CA LEU A 89 -7.05 -9.97 -12.95
C LEU A 89 -5.90 -9.71 -13.94
N ARG A 90 -5.15 -8.61 -13.77
CA ARG A 90 -3.96 -8.34 -14.61
C ARG A 90 -2.92 -9.45 -14.49
N CYS A 91 -2.71 -10.02 -13.30
CA CYS A 91 -1.79 -11.14 -13.11
C CYS A 91 -2.29 -12.41 -13.81
N VAL A 92 -3.59 -12.74 -13.70
CA VAL A 92 -4.18 -13.93 -14.34
C VAL A 92 -4.17 -13.84 -15.87
N PHE A 93 -4.53 -12.69 -16.43
CA PHE A 93 -4.67 -12.51 -17.88
C PHE A 93 -3.36 -12.08 -18.57
N GLY A 94 -2.29 -11.89 -17.80
CA GLY A 94 -0.97 -11.47 -18.26
C GLY A 94 -0.75 -9.97 -18.07
N VAL A 95 0.17 -9.60 -17.17
CA VAL A 95 0.40 -8.21 -16.76
C VAL A 95 0.81 -7.33 -17.95
N LYS A 96 1.58 -7.87 -18.90
CA LYS A 96 2.03 -7.17 -20.12
C LYS A 96 0.97 -7.08 -21.23
N LYS A 97 -0.17 -7.77 -21.10
CA LYS A 97 -1.25 -7.75 -22.09
C LYS A 97 -2.27 -6.68 -21.75
N GLU A 98 -1.95 -5.43 -22.07
CA GLU A 98 -2.80 -4.27 -21.76
C GLU A 98 -4.21 -4.36 -22.40
N ASN A 99 -4.32 -5.04 -23.54
CA ASN A 99 -5.58 -5.22 -24.28
C ASN A 99 -6.35 -6.49 -23.89
N ALA A 100 -5.99 -7.17 -22.80
CA ALA A 100 -6.79 -8.28 -22.31
C ALA A 100 -8.22 -7.78 -21.99
N PRO A 101 -9.29 -8.37 -22.58
CA PRO A 101 -10.62 -7.75 -22.56
C PRO A 101 -11.19 -7.64 -21.14
N ILE A 102 -10.95 -8.62 -20.29
CA ILE A 102 -11.48 -8.64 -18.92
C ILE A 102 -10.83 -7.56 -18.05
N PRO A 103 -9.49 -7.50 -17.87
CA PRO A 103 -8.86 -6.40 -17.14
C PRO A 103 -9.18 -5.02 -17.73
N PHE A 104 -9.27 -4.89 -19.06
CA PHE A 104 -9.60 -3.63 -19.71
C PHE A 104 -11.00 -3.13 -19.35
N LEU A 105 -12.02 -4.00 -19.43
CA LEU A 105 -13.39 -3.65 -19.05
C LEU A 105 -13.50 -3.34 -17.56
N TYR A 106 -12.81 -4.10 -16.71
CA TYR A 106 -12.76 -3.84 -15.28
C TYR A 106 -12.11 -2.49 -14.96
N ASN A 107 -11.03 -2.13 -15.67
CA ASN A 107 -10.40 -0.81 -15.55
C ASN A 107 -11.37 0.32 -15.96
N LYS A 108 -12.17 0.13 -17.02
CA LYS A 108 -13.22 1.09 -17.37
C LYS A 108 -14.26 1.25 -16.26
N PHE A 109 -14.68 0.15 -15.65
CA PHE A 109 -15.58 0.16 -14.50
C PHE A 109 -14.98 0.94 -13.32
N LEU A 110 -13.73 0.65 -12.93
CA LEU A 110 -13.04 1.37 -11.85
C LEU A 110 -12.96 2.88 -12.10
N ASN A 111 -12.59 3.28 -13.32
CA ASN A 111 -12.51 4.69 -13.69
C ASN A 111 -13.88 5.38 -13.65
N TRP A 112 -14.94 4.67 -14.07
CA TRP A 112 -16.31 5.17 -13.98
C TRP A 112 -16.77 5.31 -12.52
N ASP A 113 -16.49 4.31 -11.68
CA ASP A 113 -16.85 4.33 -10.26
C ASP A 113 -16.14 5.47 -9.52
N LEU A 114 -14.84 5.66 -9.76
CA LEU A 114 -14.07 6.78 -9.18
C LEU A 114 -14.62 8.15 -9.57
N ARG A 115 -15.08 8.31 -10.82
CA ARG A 115 -15.66 9.57 -11.31
C ARG A 115 -17.06 9.83 -10.77
N THR A 116 -17.88 8.79 -10.69
CA THR A 116 -19.28 8.92 -10.24
C THR A 116 -19.42 8.90 -8.72
N ASN A 117 -18.41 8.37 -8.02
CA ASN A 117 -18.37 8.23 -6.56
C ASN A 117 -19.66 7.57 -6.02
N HIS A 118 -20.10 6.51 -6.69
CA HIS A 118 -21.42 5.93 -6.46
C HIS A 118 -21.51 5.30 -5.05
N ARG A 119 -22.48 5.75 -4.24
CA ARG A 119 -22.56 5.41 -2.80
C ARG A 119 -22.55 3.90 -2.51
N PHE A 120 -23.23 3.11 -3.34
CA PHE A 120 -23.26 1.65 -3.19
C PHE A 120 -21.86 1.04 -3.32
N PHE A 121 -21.09 1.44 -4.33
CA PHE A 121 -19.75 0.90 -4.55
C PHE A 121 -18.74 1.42 -3.53
N ARG A 122 -18.92 2.64 -3.01
CA ARG A 122 -18.16 3.14 -1.87
C ARG A 122 -18.38 2.28 -0.61
N TRP A 123 -19.64 1.98 -0.29
CA TRP A 123 -19.97 1.11 0.83
C TRP A 123 -19.40 -0.31 0.63
N LEU A 124 -19.55 -0.86 -0.58
CA LEU A 124 -19.00 -2.17 -0.93
C LEU A 124 -17.47 -2.20 -0.83
N GLU A 125 -16.79 -1.17 -1.32
CA GLU A 125 -15.35 -1.04 -1.22
C GLU A 125 -14.91 -0.94 0.25
N ASP A 126 -15.63 -0.19 1.10
CA ASP A 126 -15.32 -0.10 2.52
C ASP A 126 -15.51 -1.43 3.26
N LEU A 127 -16.51 -2.24 2.89
CA LEU A 127 -16.63 -3.61 3.38
C LEU A 127 -15.43 -4.47 2.94
N LEU A 128 -15.10 -4.44 1.65
CA LEU A 128 -14.03 -5.23 1.06
C LEU A 128 -12.63 -4.81 1.54
N ASN A 129 -12.45 -3.54 1.94
CA ASN A 129 -11.21 -3.04 2.53
C ASN A 129 -10.81 -3.79 3.81
N HIS A 130 -11.74 -4.47 4.48
CA HIS A 130 -11.44 -5.31 5.64
C HIS A 130 -10.96 -6.72 5.26
N LEU A 131 -11.22 -7.17 4.02
CA LEU A 131 -10.93 -8.53 3.56
C LEU A 131 -9.69 -8.58 2.67
N CYS A 132 -9.67 -7.76 1.62
CA CYS A 132 -8.64 -7.79 0.58
C CYS A 132 -8.29 -6.37 0.09
N PRO A 133 -7.82 -5.49 1.00
CA PRO A 133 -7.40 -4.15 0.59
C PRO A 133 -6.18 -4.24 -0.33
N LYS A 134 -6.04 -3.27 -1.24
CA LYS A 134 -4.85 -3.16 -2.09
C LYS A 134 -3.66 -2.65 -1.27
N SER A 135 -3.91 -1.71 -0.37
CA SER A 135 -2.86 -1.04 0.40
C SER A 135 -3.24 -0.83 1.85
N VAL A 136 -2.20 -0.72 2.68
CA VAL A 136 -2.28 -0.26 4.06
C VAL A 136 -1.62 1.11 4.16
N ALA A 137 -2.28 2.03 4.84
CA ALA A 137 -1.77 3.35 5.15
C ALA A 137 -1.73 3.53 6.66
N ILE A 138 -0.54 3.82 7.18
CA ILE A 138 -0.32 4.19 8.57
C ILE A 138 -0.13 5.69 8.68
N TYR A 139 -0.66 6.29 9.74
CA TYR A 139 -0.36 7.67 10.07
C TYR A 139 0.24 7.72 11.46
N ALA A 140 1.33 8.45 11.56
CA ALA A 140 2.14 8.52 12.75
C ALA A 140 2.54 9.97 13.05
N ARG A 141 2.91 10.23 14.30
CA ARG A 141 3.50 11.48 14.75
C ARG A 141 4.90 11.21 15.29
N LYS A 142 5.81 12.17 15.17
CA LYS A 142 7.11 12.11 15.83
C LYS A 142 6.93 11.94 17.34
N LYS A 143 7.63 10.98 17.95
CA LYS A 143 7.64 10.83 19.41
C LYS A 143 8.23 12.10 20.02
N GLU A 144 7.63 12.59 21.09
CA GLU A 144 8.24 13.64 21.89
C GLU A 144 9.56 13.11 22.46
N TYR A 145 10.59 13.95 22.46
CA TYR A 145 11.85 13.61 23.12
C TYR A 145 11.58 13.51 24.62
N VAL A 146 11.58 12.28 25.15
CA VAL A 146 11.62 12.04 26.59
C VAL A 146 13.09 11.93 26.97
N PRO A 147 13.67 12.91 27.68
CA PRO A 147 15.03 12.78 28.19
C PRO A 147 15.08 11.57 29.13
N SER A 148 16.08 10.71 28.96
CA SER A 148 16.37 9.68 29.95
C SER A 148 16.80 10.35 31.26
N GLU A 149 16.09 10.09 32.36
CA GLU A 149 16.50 10.46 33.72
C GLU A 149 17.84 9.81 34.13
#